data_AF-A0A430KL74-F1
#
_entry.id   AF-A0A430KL74-F1
#
_cell.length_a   1.000
_cell.length_b   1.000
_cell.length_c   1.000
_cell.angle_alpha   90.00
_cell.angle_beta   90.00
_cell.angle_gamma   90.00
#
_symmetry.space_group_name_H-M   'P 1'
#
loop_
_entity.id
_entity.type
_entity.pdbx_description
1 polymer ?
#
loop_
_entity_poly.entity_id
_entity_poly.type
_entity_poly.pdbx_seq_one_letter_code
_entity_poly.pdbx_strand_id
1 'polypeptide(L)'
;LSESNPASATAGTDYTNAMTVTVVGGTNDGDTLTLNGSTVTVPADATGLTIAVDTTDDAVYEGDETFSISGQTGSMTTATIATGTITDDGTGPDGNDPGTDLDNDIPTLTVSSPSVTEGGQMEFSISLSNPSTETVSVSVATVDTGSATDTTDYTPNLEYFDSVSGQWEAVTGDLSFAPGETSIQVRSATVSDSIAEANETFDLTATVTTGTTTNTSATGTGTINDDDGVPSISIADASMEEGSTLTFNATLTGSSAIAYDVDLALSESNPASATAGTDYTNAMTVTVVGGTNDGDTLTLNGSTVTVPADATGLTIAVDTTDDAVYEGDETFS
;
A
#
# COMPACT_ATOMS: atom_id res chain seq x y z
N LEU A 1 27.67 -26.54 34.73
CA LEU A 1 27.62 -25.52 33.66
C LEU A 1 28.56 -24.40 34.05
N SER A 2 29.52 -24.08 33.20
CA SER A 2 30.17 -22.77 33.22
C SER A 2 29.91 -22.16 31.86
N GLU A 3 29.28 -21.00 31.82
CA GLU A 3 29.19 -20.17 30.63
C GLU A 3 30.62 -19.77 30.24
N SER A 4 31.10 -20.22 29.08
CA SER A 4 32.30 -19.65 28.47
C SER A 4 31.86 -18.64 27.43
N ASN A 5 32.20 -17.38 27.70
CA ASN A 5 31.87 -16.22 26.89
C ASN A 5 32.54 -16.26 25.49
N PRO A 6 31.82 -15.87 24.43
CA PRO A 6 30.39 -15.54 24.47
C PRO A 6 29.61 -16.79 24.07
N ALA A 7 28.92 -17.40 25.04
CA ALA A 7 27.62 -17.97 24.72
C ALA A 7 26.71 -16.77 24.37
N SER A 8 26.07 -16.79 23.21
CA SER A 8 25.04 -15.80 22.86
C SER A 8 23.71 -16.14 23.53
N ALA A 9 23.42 -17.42 23.70
CA ALA A 9 22.22 -17.88 24.39
C ALA A 9 22.32 -17.68 25.91
N THR A 10 21.25 -17.14 26.47
CA THR A 10 20.97 -16.78 27.87
C THR A 10 20.07 -17.82 28.54
N ALA A 11 20.54 -18.41 29.65
CA ALA A 11 19.74 -19.35 30.42
C ALA A 11 18.48 -18.69 31.01
N GLY A 12 17.33 -19.30 30.79
CA GLY A 12 16.01 -18.83 31.21
C GLY A 12 15.30 -17.94 30.18
N THR A 13 16.01 -17.46 29.17
CA THR A 13 15.41 -16.89 27.95
C THR A 13 15.39 -17.99 26.90
N ASP A 14 16.54 -18.44 26.41
CA ASP A 14 16.63 -19.25 25.18
C ASP A 14 16.71 -20.75 25.48
N TYR A 15 17.13 -21.12 26.69
CA TYR A 15 17.12 -22.51 27.16
C TYR A 15 16.94 -22.62 28.66
N THR A 16 16.45 -23.78 29.10
CA THR A 16 16.29 -24.06 30.52
C THR A 16 17.59 -24.60 31.14
N ASN A 17 17.83 -24.30 32.42
CA ASN A 17 18.90 -24.94 33.17
C ASN A 17 18.62 -26.43 33.51
N ALA A 18 17.47 -26.97 33.08
CA ALA A 18 17.13 -28.36 33.27
C ALA A 18 17.85 -29.22 32.23
N MET A 19 18.34 -30.38 32.67
CA MET A 19 18.98 -31.34 31.78
C MET A 19 18.40 -32.72 32.03
N THR A 20 18.17 -33.43 30.94
CA THR A 20 17.86 -34.86 30.98
C THR A 20 19.08 -35.63 30.52
N VAL A 21 19.62 -36.48 31.40
CA VAL A 21 20.78 -37.32 31.10
C VAL A 21 20.32 -38.77 30.99
N THR A 22 20.54 -39.40 29.84
CA THR A 22 20.11 -40.76 29.55
C THR A 22 21.32 -41.66 29.28
N VAL A 23 21.33 -42.86 29.85
CA VAL A 23 22.42 -43.83 29.66
C VAL A 23 22.39 -44.39 28.24
N VAL A 24 23.58 -44.56 27.66
CA VAL A 24 23.79 -45.24 26.37
C VAL A 24 24.62 -46.51 26.57
N GLY A 25 24.04 -47.66 26.24
CA GLY A 25 24.63 -48.98 26.32
C GLY A 25 24.70 -49.58 27.73
N GLY A 26 25.08 -50.86 27.80
CA GLY A 26 25.11 -51.62 29.05
C GLY A 26 23.74 -52.17 29.45
N THR A 27 23.58 -52.49 30.73
CA THR A 27 22.34 -53.09 31.28
C THR A 27 21.25 -52.07 31.61
N ASN A 28 21.59 -50.78 31.69
CA ASN A 28 20.70 -49.67 32.03
C ASN A 28 20.49 -48.74 30.82
N ASP A 29 20.67 -49.26 29.60
CA ASP A 29 20.52 -48.46 28.37
C ASP A 29 19.12 -47.84 28.26
N GLY A 30 19.06 -46.54 28.00
CA GLY A 30 17.81 -45.77 27.97
C GLY A 30 17.33 -45.26 29.34
N ASP A 31 17.98 -45.61 30.45
CA ASP A 31 17.59 -45.09 31.77
C ASP A 31 17.96 -43.62 31.91
N THR A 32 16.99 -42.81 32.35
CA THR A 32 17.23 -41.42 32.75
C THR A 32 17.86 -41.38 34.14
N LEU A 33 18.98 -40.66 34.24
CA LEU A 33 19.71 -40.47 35.48
C LEU A 33 19.24 -39.20 36.20
N THR A 34 19.07 -39.30 37.51
CA THR A 34 18.79 -38.12 38.35
C THR A 34 20.07 -37.34 38.63
N LEU A 35 20.08 -36.04 38.33
CA LEU A 35 21.17 -35.16 38.72
C LEU A 35 21.18 -34.93 40.23
N ASN A 36 22.34 -35.07 40.86
CA ASN A 36 22.61 -34.65 42.23
C ASN A 36 23.47 -33.39 42.20
N GLY A 37 22.84 -32.22 42.16
CA GLY A 37 23.50 -30.96 41.80
C GLY A 37 23.94 -30.99 40.34
N SER A 38 25.24 -30.78 40.06
CA SER A 38 25.81 -30.86 38.70
C SER A 38 26.47 -32.20 38.38
N THR A 39 26.20 -33.24 39.19
CA THR A 39 26.85 -34.55 39.04
C THR A 39 25.84 -35.66 38.81
N VAL A 40 26.28 -36.70 38.12
CA VAL A 40 25.51 -37.90 37.83
C VAL A 40 26.38 -39.14 38.06
N THR A 41 25.77 -40.23 38.54
CA THR A 41 26.47 -41.51 38.69
C THR A 41 26.22 -42.34 37.45
N VAL A 42 27.28 -42.61 36.68
CA VAL A 42 27.20 -43.46 35.49
C VAL A 42 27.19 -44.94 35.90
N PRO A 43 26.18 -45.74 35.49
CA PRO A 43 26.13 -47.16 35.81
C PRO A 43 27.31 -47.94 35.21
N ALA A 44 27.64 -49.09 35.82
CA ALA A 44 28.65 -49.99 35.27
C ALA A 44 28.24 -50.47 33.87
N ASP A 45 29.25 -50.70 33.02
CA ASP A 45 29.12 -51.16 31.64
C ASP A 45 28.40 -50.20 30.67
N ALA A 46 28.03 -48.99 31.12
CA ALA A 46 27.56 -47.93 30.22
C ALA A 46 28.69 -47.49 29.27
N THR A 47 28.33 -47.22 28.01
CA THR A 47 29.27 -46.82 26.95
C THR A 47 29.21 -45.34 26.61
N GLY A 48 28.16 -44.64 27.05
CA GLY A 48 28.01 -43.21 26.83
C GLY A 48 26.82 -42.64 27.60
N LEU A 49 26.60 -41.34 27.41
CA LEU A 49 25.43 -40.61 27.90
C LEU A 49 24.89 -39.76 26.75
N THR A 50 23.57 -39.66 26.65
CA THR A 50 22.89 -38.60 25.90
C THR A 50 22.50 -37.52 26.88
N ILE A 51 22.76 -36.26 26.54
CA ILE A 51 22.37 -35.09 27.34
C ILE A 51 21.42 -34.27 26.48
N ALA A 52 20.20 -34.08 26.95
CA ALA A 52 19.22 -33.19 26.36
C ALA A 52 19.06 -31.95 27.25
N VAL A 53 18.97 -30.79 26.61
CA VAL A 53 18.67 -29.49 27.21
C VAL A 53 17.45 -28.97 26.48
N ASP A 54 16.42 -28.57 27.22
CA ASP A 54 15.22 -28.00 26.62
C ASP A 54 15.50 -26.54 26.25
N THR A 55 15.22 -26.16 25.00
CA THR A 55 15.19 -24.78 24.53
C THR A 55 13.85 -24.14 24.87
N THR A 56 13.81 -22.81 24.87
CA THR A 56 12.56 -22.05 24.92
C THR A 56 12.25 -21.59 23.51
N ASP A 57 11.00 -21.78 23.11
CA ASP A 57 10.44 -21.29 21.85
C ASP A 57 9.76 -19.93 22.10
N ASP A 58 9.98 -18.96 21.23
CA ASP A 58 9.24 -17.70 21.25
C ASP A 58 8.81 -17.18 19.86
N ALA A 59 8.96 -15.90 19.57
CA ALA A 59 8.57 -15.32 18.28
C ALA A 59 9.55 -14.21 17.84
N VAL A 60 10.66 -14.04 18.53
CA VAL A 60 11.61 -12.95 18.34
C VAL A 60 12.75 -13.48 17.50
N TYR A 61 13.11 -12.79 16.42
CA TYR A 61 14.31 -13.20 15.69
C TYR A 61 15.61 -12.86 16.44
N GLU A 62 16.31 -13.84 17.00
CA GLU A 62 17.65 -13.70 17.59
C GLU A 62 18.82 -14.13 16.69
N GLY A 63 18.52 -14.88 15.63
CA GLY A 63 19.54 -15.55 14.82
C GLY A 63 20.19 -16.73 15.56
N ASP A 64 21.29 -17.25 15.02
CA ASP A 64 21.94 -18.42 15.59
C ASP A 64 22.60 -18.12 16.94
N GLU A 65 22.13 -18.77 17.99
CA GLU A 65 22.68 -18.64 19.33
C GLU A 65 23.44 -19.88 19.77
N THR A 66 24.42 -19.73 20.68
CA THR A 66 25.17 -20.88 21.19
C THR A 66 25.23 -20.92 22.70
N PHE A 67 25.18 -22.14 23.25
CA PHE A 67 25.48 -22.43 24.65
C PHE A 67 26.47 -23.60 24.73
N SER A 68 27.07 -23.82 25.91
CA SER A 68 28.08 -24.86 26.08
C SER A 68 27.81 -25.76 27.29
N ILE A 69 28.03 -27.06 27.10
CA ILE A 69 27.99 -28.08 28.15
C ILE A 69 29.41 -28.55 28.45
N SER A 70 29.80 -28.49 29.72
CA SER A 70 31.10 -28.99 30.20
C SER A 70 30.92 -30.25 31.04
N GLY A 71 31.68 -31.30 30.75
CA GLY A 71 31.66 -32.57 31.49
C GLY A 71 33.06 -33.07 31.86
N GLN A 72 33.19 -33.68 33.04
CA GLN A 72 34.45 -34.25 33.52
C GLN A 72 34.18 -35.45 34.42
N THR A 73 34.97 -36.53 34.29
CA THR A 73 34.98 -37.63 35.28
C THR A 73 35.95 -37.32 36.41
N GLY A 74 35.77 -37.96 37.58
CA GLY A 74 36.67 -37.74 38.72
C GLY A 74 38.15 -38.08 38.49
N SER A 75 38.46 -38.81 37.41
CA SER A 75 39.83 -39.18 37.01
C SER A 75 40.46 -38.23 35.98
N MET A 76 39.68 -37.31 35.42
CA MET A 76 40.17 -36.36 34.41
C MET A 76 40.74 -35.11 35.10
N THR A 77 41.73 -34.48 34.46
CA THR A 77 42.33 -33.22 34.93
C THR A 77 41.76 -31.97 34.23
N THR A 78 41.13 -32.15 33.07
CA THR A 78 40.45 -31.08 32.31
C THR A 78 39.07 -31.55 31.90
N ALA A 79 38.08 -30.65 31.90
CA ALA A 79 36.74 -30.93 31.39
C ALA A 79 36.72 -30.95 29.85
N THR A 80 35.85 -31.76 29.28
CA THR A 80 35.48 -31.67 27.86
C THR A 80 34.32 -30.70 27.72
N ILE A 81 34.32 -29.91 26.65
CA ILE A 81 33.28 -28.94 26.34
C ILE A 81 32.64 -29.33 25.01
N ALA A 82 31.32 -29.29 24.95
CA ALA A 82 30.53 -29.37 23.74
C ALA A 82 29.70 -28.09 23.61
N THR A 83 29.50 -27.63 22.39
CA THR A 83 28.68 -26.44 22.08
C THR A 83 27.38 -26.91 21.43
N GLY A 84 26.25 -26.41 21.93
CA GLY A 84 24.95 -26.50 21.28
C GLY A 84 24.64 -25.18 20.59
N THR A 85 23.91 -25.25 19.47
CA THR A 85 23.42 -24.09 18.72
C THR A 85 21.90 -24.14 18.73
N ILE A 86 21.28 -23.00 19.04
CA ILE A 86 19.84 -22.73 18.86
C ILE A 86 19.74 -21.97 17.54
N THR A 87 18.84 -22.42 16.67
CA THR A 87 18.68 -21.89 15.31
C THR A 87 17.24 -21.45 15.14
N ASP A 88 17.07 -20.34 14.45
CA ASP A 88 15.79 -19.66 14.27
C ASP A 88 15.45 -19.53 12.77
N ASP A 89 15.68 -20.62 12.04
CA ASP A 89 15.68 -20.67 10.57
C ASP A 89 14.67 -21.68 10.00
N GLY A 90 13.81 -22.25 10.84
CA GLY A 90 12.83 -23.25 10.44
C GLY A 90 13.43 -24.60 10.04
N THR A 91 14.68 -24.89 10.37
CA THR A 91 15.30 -26.19 10.01
C THR A 91 15.28 -27.23 11.13
N GLY A 92 14.70 -26.89 12.29
CA GLY A 92 14.60 -27.74 13.47
C GLY A 92 13.49 -28.82 13.40
N PRO A 93 13.67 -29.97 14.10
CA PRO A 93 12.59 -30.93 14.31
C PRO A 93 11.57 -30.39 15.32
N ASP A 94 10.28 -30.43 14.96
CA ASP A 94 9.12 -30.10 15.81
C ASP A 94 9.24 -30.75 17.21
N GLY A 95 9.56 -29.90 18.19
CA GLY A 95 9.62 -30.24 19.61
C GLY A 95 8.23 -30.21 20.25
N ASN A 96 7.33 -31.09 19.84
CA ASN A 96 5.94 -31.18 20.34
C ASN A 96 5.04 -29.94 20.10
N ASP A 97 5.39 -29.05 19.17
CA ASP A 97 4.46 -28.04 18.66
C ASP A 97 3.54 -28.68 17.60
N PRO A 98 2.24 -28.86 17.87
CA PRO A 98 1.31 -29.42 16.90
C PRO A 98 0.97 -28.38 15.82
N GLY A 99 1.96 -27.98 15.02
CA GLY A 99 1.90 -26.99 13.96
C GLY A 99 2.66 -27.44 12.70
N THR A 100 2.34 -26.83 11.56
CA THR A 100 3.17 -26.92 10.33
C THR A 100 4.18 -25.78 10.24
N ASP A 101 4.30 -24.99 11.30
CA ASP A 101 5.26 -23.90 11.41
C ASP A 101 6.57 -24.51 11.88
N LEU A 102 7.59 -24.43 11.05
CA LEU A 102 8.93 -24.74 11.49
C LEU A 102 9.38 -23.48 12.24
N ASP A 103 9.76 -23.58 13.50
CA ASP A 103 10.31 -22.49 14.34
C ASP A 103 11.27 -21.60 13.54
N ASN A 104 10.73 -20.54 12.98
CA ASN A 104 11.34 -19.64 12.00
C ASN A 104 10.80 -18.25 12.26
N ASP A 105 11.44 -17.57 13.19
CA ASP A 105 11.08 -16.23 13.58
C ASP A 105 11.68 -15.18 12.68
N ILE A 106 12.37 -15.54 11.60
CA ILE A 106 12.80 -14.59 10.56
C ILE A 106 11.60 -13.73 10.12
N PRO A 107 11.62 -12.40 10.34
CA PRO A 107 10.47 -11.57 10.06
C PRO A 107 10.21 -11.44 8.57
N THR A 108 8.95 -11.31 8.20
CA THR A 108 8.53 -10.92 6.85
C THR A 108 8.19 -9.44 6.82
N LEU A 109 8.74 -8.70 5.86
CA LEU A 109 8.44 -7.29 5.62
C LEU A 109 7.14 -7.13 4.82
N THR A 110 6.29 -6.19 5.22
CA THR A 110 5.04 -5.85 4.54
C THR A 110 4.84 -4.33 4.47
N VAL A 111 4.03 -3.87 3.51
CA VAL A 111 3.57 -2.48 3.39
C VAL A 111 2.07 -2.49 3.18
N SER A 112 1.32 -1.67 3.92
CA SER A 112 -0.14 -1.57 3.80
C SER A 112 -0.58 -0.93 2.48
N SER A 113 -1.84 -1.15 2.07
CA SER A 113 -2.46 -0.49 0.91
C SER A 113 -3.60 0.45 1.34
N PRO A 114 -3.29 1.71 1.73
CA PRO A 114 -4.27 2.69 2.20
C PRO A 114 -5.07 3.34 1.06
N SER A 115 -6.13 4.07 1.41
CA SER A 115 -6.80 5.00 0.51
C SER A 115 -7.12 6.32 1.21
N VAL A 116 -7.08 7.42 0.47
CA VAL A 116 -7.37 8.78 0.96
C VAL A 116 -8.02 9.60 -0.14
N THR A 117 -8.81 10.59 0.21
CA THR A 117 -9.27 11.60 -0.76
C THR A 117 -8.12 12.52 -1.13
N GLU A 118 -8.15 13.07 -2.34
CA GLU A 118 -7.20 14.08 -2.79
C GLU A 118 -7.04 15.25 -1.79
N GLY A 119 -5.84 15.85 -1.74
CA GLY A 119 -5.45 16.86 -0.73
C GLY A 119 -5.24 16.33 0.69
N GLY A 120 -5.38 15.02 0.92
CA GLY A 120 -5.10 14.35 2.18
C GLY A 120 -3.65 13.87 2.34
N GLN A 121 -3.39 13.17 3.46
CA GLN A 121 -2.12 12.45 3.67
C GLN A 121 -2.36 10.95 3.43
N MET A 122 -1.64 10.37 2.46
CA MET A 122 -1.60 8.94 2.24
C MET A 122 -0.65 8.30 3.25
N GLU A 123 -1.18 7.66 4.29
CA GLU A 123 -0.39 7.05 5.37
C GLU A 123 -0.25 5.53 5.17
N PHE A 124 0.98 5.07 4.95
CA PHE A 124 1.37 3.68 4.84
C PHE A 124 1.97 3.17 6.17
N SER A 125 1.63 1.95 6.56
CA SER A 125 2.32 1.19 7.59
C SER A 125 3.28 0.20 6.94
N ILE A 126 4.56 0.30 7.28
CA ILE A 126 5.60 -0.67 6.95
C ILE A 126 5.78 -1.55 8.19
N SER A 127 5.68 -2.87 8.05
CA SER A 127 5.63 -3.77 9.21
C SER A 127 6.48 -5.02 9.05
N LEU A 128 7.05 -5.48 10.18
CA LEU A 128 7.61 -6.82 10.34
C LEU A 128 6.55 -7.75 10.96
N SER A 129 6.51 -9.03 10.57
CA SER A 129 5.54 -10.00 11.08
C SER A 129 5.68 -10.30 12.57
N ASN A 130 6.90 -10.18 13.08
CA ASN A 130 7.28 -10.44 14.46
C ASN A 130 8.53 -9.57 14.80
N PRO A 131 8.86 -9.38 16.08
CA PRO A 131 10.04 -8.60 16.48
C PRO A 131 11.36 -9.28 16.08
N SER A 132 12.42 -8.49 15.99
CA SER A 132 13.80 -8.97 15.84
C SER A 132 14.72 -8.29 16.85
N THR A 133 15.77 -8.98 17.30
CA THR A 133 16.87 -8.38 18.06
C THR A 133 17.85 -7.61 17.17
N GLU A 134 17.86 -7.90 15.85
CA GLU A 134 18.61 -7.12 14.88
C GLU A 134 17.91 -5.78 14.61
N THR A 135 18.69 -4.77 14.24
CA THR A 135 18.14 -3.59 13.59
C THR A 135 17.88 -3.91 12.12
N VAL A 136 16.63 -3.81 11.67
CA VAL A 136 16.26 -3.98 10.26
C VAL A 136 16.12 -2.59 9.64
N SER A 137 16.88 -2.30 8.58
CA SER A 137 16.79 -1.02 7.87
C SER A 137 16.19 -1.19 6.48
N VAL A 138 15.36 -0.23 6.09
CA VAL A 138 14.66 -0.18 4.81
C VAL A 138 14.82 1.18 4.14
N SER A 139 15.14 1.17 2.84
CA SER A 139 14.96 2.34 1.99
C SER A 139 13.52 2.38 1.48
N VAL A 140 12.89 3.55 1.46
CA VAL A 140 11.50 3.71 1.02
C VAL A 140 11.39 4.70 -0.13
N ALA A 141 10.53 4.40 -1.10
CA ALA A 141 10.27 5.27 -2.24
C ALA A 141 8.85 5.05 -2.79
N THR A 142 8.25 6.11 -3.31
CA THR A 142 7.04 6.01 -4.14
C THR A 142 7.40 5.62 -5.56
N VAL A 143 6.48 4.92 -6.25
CA VAL A 143 6.65 4.49 -7.63
C VAL A 143 5.33 4.66 -8.39
N ASP A 144 5.40 5.30 -9.56
CA ASP A 144 4.28 5.50 -10.49
C ASP A 144 3.95 4.21 -11.26
N THR A 145 3.39 3.22 -10.58
CA THR A 145 2.95 1.96 -11.19
C THR A 145 1.48 1.97 -11.64
N GLY A 146 0.67 2.88 -11.09
CA GLY A 146 -0.74 3.07 -11.44
C GLY A 146 -0.98 4.30 -12.32
N SER A 147 -2.17 4.90 -12.21
CA SER A 147 -2.52 6.11 -12.98
C SER A 147 -2.05 7.42 -12.35
N ALA A 148 -1.88 7.45 -11.03
CA ALA A 148 -1.36 8.62 -10.34
C ALA A 148 0.12 8.83 -10.69
N THR A 149 0.50 10.09 -10.81
CA THR A 149 1.80 10.58 -11.25
C THR A 149 2.40 11.54 -10.22
N ASP A 150 3.73 11.51 -10.14
CA ASP A 150 4.49 12.41 -9.30
C ASP A 150 4.19 13.90 -9.62
N THR A 151 3.98 14.70 -8.58
CA THR A 151 3.68 16.13 -8.55
C THR A 151 2.33 16.59 -9.09
N THR A 152 1.66 15.76 -9.90
CA THR A 152 0.27 16.03 -10.32
C THR A 152 -0.68 15.57 -9.23
N ASP A 153 -0.53 14.33 -8.75
CA ASP A 153 -1.56 13.66 -7.94
C ASP A 153 -1.06 13.41 -6.51
N TYR A 154 0.27 13.29 -6.35
CA TYR A 154 0.91 13.16 -5.04
C TYR A 154 2.32 13.74 -5.03
N THR A 155 2.93 13.84 -3.84
CA THR A 155 4.30 14.31 -3.68
C THR A 155 5.26 13.15 -3.35
N PRO A 156 6.45 13.07 -3.95
CA PRO A 156 7.37 11.96 -3.72
C PRO A 156 8.16 12.15 -2.41
N ASN A 157 8.04 13.33 -1.81
CA ASN A 157 8.60 13.67 -0.51
C ASN A 157 7.86 12.90 0.59
N LEU A 158 8.53 11.89 1.11
CA LEU A 158 8.02 11.10 2.21
C LEU A 158 8.36 11.72 3.56
N GLU A 159 7.44 11.57 4.50
CA GLU A 159 7.67 11.81 5.93
C GLU A 159 7.46 10.50 6.69
N TYR A 160 8.22 10.27 7.76
CA TYR A 160 7.97 9.18 8.70
C TYR A 160 7.55 9.74 10.06
N PHE A 161 6.78 8.95 10.82
CA PHE A 161 6.40 9.32 12.17
C PHE A 161 7.51 8.93 13.15
N ASP A 162 8.20 9.92 13.71
CA ASP A 162 9.14 9.69 14.80
C ASP A 162 8.35 9.55 16.12
N SER A 163 8.35 8.34 16.68
CA SER A 163 7.63 8.03 17.92
C SER A 163 8.24 8.69 19.18
N VAL A 164 9.51 9.10 19.11
CA VAL A 164 10.23 9.79 20.19
C VAL A 164 9.85 11.26 20.22
N SER A 165 9.87 11.94 19.06
CA SER A 165 9.47 13.34 18.96
C SER A 165 7.94 13.51 18.89
N GLY A 166 7.23 12.46 18.46
CA GLY A 166 5.79 12.45 18.22
C GLY A 166 5.38 13.29 17.01
N GLN A 167 6.30 13.54 16.08
CA GLN A 167 6.12 14.40 14.92
C GLN A 167 6.45 13.65 13.62
N TRP A 168 5.98 14.21 12.51
CA TRP A 168 6.36 13.76 11.18
C TRP A 168 7.64 14.45 10.73
N GLU A 169 8.60 13.67 10.26
CA GLU A 169 9.92 14.15 9.83
C GLU A 169 10.24 13.66 8.42
N ALA A 170 10.93 14.47 7.64
CA ALA A 170 11.26 14.13 6.26
C ALA A 170 12.18 12.89 6.19
N VAL A 171 11.87 11.97 5.29
CA VAL A 171 12.74 10.83 5.00
C VAL A 171 13.95 11.30 4.21
N THR A 172 15.14 11.28 4.82
CA THR A 172 16.41 11.69 4.17
C THR A 172 17.38 10.53 3.90
N GLY A 173 16.98 9.30 4.24
CA GLY A 173 17.78 8.09 4.12
C GLY A 173 16.96 6.86 4.49
N ASP A 174 17.63 5.77 4.84
CA ASP A 174 16.97 4.55 5.30
C ASP A 174 16.25 4.79 6.63
N LEU A 175 15.10 4.13 6.78
CA LEU A 175 14.36 4.03 8.04
C LEU A 175 14.74 2.71 8.71
N SER A 176 14.75 2.66 10.04
CA SER A 176 15.16 1.47 10.78
C SER A 176 14.12 1.08 11.82
N PHE A 177 13.78 -0.21 11.84
CA PHE A 177 13.11 -0.84 12.97
C PHE A 177 14.17 -1.04 14.05
N ALA A 178 13.97 -0.42 15.22
CA ALA A 178 14.79 -0.73 16.38
C ALA A 178 14.55 -2.19 16.84
N PRO A 179 15.47 -2.81 17.58
CA PRO A 179 15.22 -4.13 18.15
C PRO A 179 13.89 -4.19 18.91
N GLY A 180 13.05 -5.17 18.58
CA GLY A 180 11.69 -5.35 19.11
C GLY A 180 10.59 -4.51 18.45
N GLU A 181 10.93 -3.56 17.58
CA GLU A 181 9.95 -2.75 16.85
C GLU A 181 9.45 -3.47 15.60
N THR A 182 8.15 -3.36 15.32
CA THR A 182 7.51 -4.09 14.21
C THR A 182 6.73 -3.20 13.26
N SER A 183 6.69 -1.88 13.47
CA SER A 183 5.93 -0.96 12.60
C SER A 183 6.57 0.42 12.52
N ILE A 184 6.68 0.94 11.30
CA ILE A 184 7.02 2.33 10.98
C ILE A 184 5.91 2.91 10.13
N GLN A 185 5.44 4.10 10.48
CA GLN A 185 4.47 4.84 9.66
C GLN A 185 5.20 5.82 8.75
N VAL A 186 4.82 5.81 7.47
CA VAL A 186 5.34 6.69 6.43
C VAL A 186 4.17 7.31 5.69
N ARG A 187 4.26 8.58 5.29
CA ARG A 187 3.20 9.24 4.54
C ARG A 187 3.73 10.06 3.38
N SER A 188 2.85 10.23 2.39
CA SER A 188 2.98 11.16 1.27
C SER A 188 1.77 12.09 1.25
N ALA A 189 1.96 13.36 0.91
CA ALA A 189 0.83 14.26 0.65
C ALA A 189 0.25 13.97 -0.74
N THR A 190 -1.08 13.89 -0.84
CA THR A 190 -1.79 13.92 -2.12
C THR A 190 -2.06 15.37 -2.51
N VAL A 191 -2.07 15.64 -3.81
CA VAL A 191 -2.45 16.94 -4.38
C VAL A 191 -3.98 16.94 -4.49
N SER A 192 -4.60 18.11 -4.42
CA SER A 192 -6.03 18.29 -4.70
C SER A 192 -6.17 19.37 -5.77
N ASP A 193 -7.13 19.21 -6.65
CA ASP A 193 -7.47 20.23 -7.62
C ASP A 193 -8.99 20.47 -7.80
N SER A 194 -9.47 20.60 -9.04
CA SER A 194 -10.88 20.87 -9.33
C SER A 194 -11.36 20.13 -10.59
N ILE A 195 -10.56 19.16 -11.03
CA ILE A 195 -10.73 18.38 -12.24
C ILE A 195 -11.26 17.02 -11.81
N ALA A 196 -12.47 16.69 -12.27
CA ALA A 196 -13.00 15.37 -12.02
C ALA A 196 -12.18 14.30 -12.74
N GLU A 197 -11.66 13.36 -11.96
CA GLU A 197 -10.84 12.25 -12.38
C GLU A 197 -11.44 10.90 -11.92
N ALA A 198 -10.84 9.80 -12.38
CA ALA A 198 -11.12 8.50 -11.79
C ALA A 198 -10.25 8.32 -10.55
N ASN A 199 -10.63 7.42 -9.63
CA ASN A 199 -9.72 7.03 -8.56
C ASN A 199 -8.39 6.54 -9.13
N GLU A 200 -7.31 7.04 -8.55
CA GLU A 200 -5.96 6.80 -9.02
C GLU A 200 -5.12 6.05 -7.99
N THR A 201 -4.01 5.45 -8.44
CA THR A 201 -3.14 4.68 -7.55
C THR A 201 -1.67 4.91 -7.81
N PHE A 202 -0.87 4.89 -6.75
CA PHE A 202 0.59 4.80 -6.79
C PHE A 202 1.07 3.81 -5.71
N ASP A 203 2.30 3.32 -5.83
CA ASP A 203 2.86 2.35 -4.89
C ASP A 203 3.88 3.00 -3.95
N LEU A 204 3.95 2.52 -2.70
CA LEU A 204 5.09 2.68 -1.82
C LEU A 204 5.87 1.36 -1.75
N THR A 205 7.15 1.38 -2.10
CA THR A 205 8.04 0.22 -1.98
C THR A 205 9.04 0.43 -0.85
N ALA A 206 9.12 -0.54 0.06
CA ALA A 206 10.16 -0.64 1.08
C ALA A 206 11.13 -1.76 0.69
N THR A 207 12.43 -1.46 0.63
CA THR A 207 13.49 -2.42 0.30
C THR A 207 14.46 -2.55 1.46
N VAL A 208 14.70 -3.77 1.91
CA VAL A 208 15.63 -4.07 3.01
C VAL A 208 17.05 -3.75 2.56
N THR A 209 17.71 -2.88 3.32
CA THR A 209 19.12 -2.49 3.09
C THR A 209 20.06 -3.19 4.07
N THR A 210 19.59 -3.47 5.29
CA THR A 210 20.31 -4.26 6.33
C THR A 210 19.34 -5.04 7.22
N GLY A 211 19.85 -6.07 7.89
CA GLY A 211 19.05 -6.96 8.75
C GLY A 211 18.47 -8.14 7.99
N THR A 212 17.84 -9.05 8.72
CA THR A 212 17.35 -10.32 8.16
C THR A 212 15.82 -10.33 8.07
N THR A 213 15.32 -10.67 6.89
CA THR A 213 13.90 -10.87 6.61
C THR A 213 13.72 -11.98 5.58
N THR A 214 12.54 -12.59 5.50
CA THR A 214 12.24 -13.63 4.51
C THR A 214 12.17 -13.09 3.07
N ASN A 215 11.86 -11.81 2.92
CA ASN A 215 11.77 -11.09 1.66
C ASN A 215 12.62 -9.81 1.69
N THR A 216 13.28 -9.49 0.57
CA THR A 216 14.16 -8.31 0.48
C THR A 216 13.42 -7.00 0.19
N SER A 217 12.13 -7.07 -0.16
CA SER A 217 11.30 -5.88 -0.40
C SER A 217 9.81 -6.22 -0.27
N ALA A 218 9.01 -5.19 -0.03
CA ALA A 218 7.56 -5.23 -0.01
C ALA A 218 6.98 -3.95 -0.62
N THR A 219 5.79 -4.07 -1.21
CA THR A 219 5.10 -2.97 -1.87
C THR A 219 3.65 -2.91 -1.39
N GLY A 220 3.16 -1.69 -1.14
CA GLY A 220 1.76 -1.42 -0.84
C GLY A 220 1.22 -0.34 -1.77
N THR A 221 -0.04 -0.49 -2.18
CA THR A 221 -0.68 0.40 -3.17
C THR A 221 -1.57 1.41 -2.47
N GLY A 222 -1.24 2.70 -2.59
CA GLY A 222 -2.09 3.80 -2.16
C GLY A 222 -3.14 4.13 -3.22
N THR A 223 -4.39 4.38 -2.80
CA THR A 223 -5.48 4.81 -3.70
C THR A 223 -5.95 6.23 -3.37
N ILE A 224 -5.81 7.15 -4.32
CA ILE A 224 -6.31 8.53 -4.26
C ILE A 224 -7.75 8.52 -4.78
N ASN A 225 -8.69 9.02 -3.98
CA ASN A 225 -10.09 9.14 -4.38
C ASN A 225 -10.36 10.58 -4.79
N ASP A 226 -10.87 10.73 -6.01
CA ASP A 226 -11.39 11.99 -6.53
C ASP A 226 -12.62 12.42 -5.72
N ASP A 227 -12.68 13.69 -5.33
CA ASP A 227 -13.86 14.29 -4.72
C ASP A 227 -14.44 15.47 -5.52
N ASP A 228 -14.07 15.55 -6.80
CA ASP A 228 -14.48 16.60 -7.70
C ASP A 228 -15.81 16.34 -8.40
N GLY A 229 -16.49 17.44 -8.71
CA GLY A 229 -17.81 17.40 -9.33
C GLY A 229 -17.72 17.01 -10.81
N VAL A 230 -18.44 15.96 -11.21
CA VAL A 230 -18.57 15.61 -12.64
C VAL A 230 -19.05 16.81 -13.48
N PRO A 231 -18.59 16.94 -14.74
CA PRO A 231 -19.01 18.03 -15.61
C PRO A 231 -20.53 18.11 -15.79
N SER A 232 -21.07 19.32 -15.77
CA SER A 232 -22.48 19.62 -16.00
C SER A 232 -22.66 20.76 -16.99
N ILE A 233 -23.78 20.75 -17.73
CA ILE A 233 -24.11 21.76 -18.73
C ILE A 233 -25.40 22.48 -18.38
N SER A 234 -25.42 23.81 -18.54
CA SER A 234 -26.61 24.65 -18.45
C SER A 234 -26.72 25.54 -19.67
N ILE A 235 -27.84 25.47 -20.39
CA ILE A 235 -28.09 26.27 -21.59
C ILE A 235 -29.01 27.45 -21.22
N ALA A 236 -28.61 28.67 -21.58
CA ALA A 236 -29.42 29.86 -21.37
C ALA A 236 -30.41 30.07 -22.52
N ASP A 237 -31.61 30.55 -22.18
CA ASP A 237 -32.61 30.97 -23.18
C ASP A 237 -32.03 32.05 -24.10
N ALA A 238 -32.40 31.98 -25.37
CA ALA A 238 -32.01 32.93 -26.40
C ALA A 238 -33.25 33.44 -27.14
N SER A 239 -33.16 34.66 -27.68
CA SER A 239 -34.19 35.25 -28.54
C SER A 239 -33.54 36.08 -29.63
N MET A 240 -34.06 36.02 -30.85
CA MET A 240 -33.58 36.81 -31.99
C MET A 240 -34.72 37.08 -32.97
N GLU A 241 -34.51 38.04 -33.88
CA GLU A 241 -35.40 38.27 -35.02
C GLU A 241 -35.24 37.14 -36.05
N GLU A 242 -36.34 36.79 -36.73
CA GLU A 242 -36.37 35.77 -37.78
C GLU A 242 -35.37 36.10 -38.92
N GLY A 243 -34.93 35.06 -39.64
CA GLY A 243 -33.90 35.20 -40.68
C GLY A 243 -32.47 35.35 -40.18
N SER A 244 -32.26 35.27 -38.87
CA SER A 244 -30.94 35.38 -38.24
C SER A 244 -30.52 34.08 -37.56
N THR A 245 -29.24 33.96 -37.24
CA THR A 245 -28.71 32.82 -36.47
C THR A 245 -29.02 32.99 -34.98
N LEU A 246 -29.93 32.20 -34.45
CA LEU A 246 -30.21 32.15 -33.02
C LEU A 246 -29.09 31.41 -32.30
N THR A 247 -28.50 32.05 -31.28
CA THR A 247 -27.33 31.55 -30.57
C THR A 247 -27.64 31.32 -29.10
N PHE A 248 -27.53 30.07 -28.67
CA PHE A 248 -27.67 29.66 -27.27
C PHE A 248 -26.30 29.56 -26.61
N ASN A 249 -26.16 30.17 -25.44
CA ASN A 249 -24.94 30.10 -24.67
C ASN A 249 -25.09 29.01 -23.60
N ALA A 250 -24.25 27.98 -23.69
CA ALA A 250 -24.16 26.94 -22.69
C ALA A 250 -22.95 27.17 -21.78
N THR A 251 -23.17 27.09 -20.48
CA THR A 251 -22.10 27.12 -19.47
C THR A 251 -21.81 25.70 -19.02
N LEU A 252 -20.53 25.35 -18.94
CA LEU A 252 -20.05 24.08 -18.39
C LEU A 252 -19.51 24.33 -16.97
N THR A 253 -19.81 23.44 -16.04
CA THR A 253 -19.32 23.49 -14.65
C THR A 253 -18.71 22.15 -14.26
N GLY A 254 -17.67 22.14 -13.43
CA GLY A 254 -16.89 20.94 -13.16
C GLY A 254 -15.91 20.71 -14.32
N SER A 255 -14.61 20.75 -14.02
CA SER A 255 -13.59 20.45 -15.01
C SER A 255 -13.46 18.93 -15.17
N SER A 256 -12.93 18.47 -16.30
CA SER A 256 -12.63 17.05 -16.54
C SER A 256 -11.28 16.93 -17.24
N ALA A 257 -10.46 15.97 -16.82
CA ALA A 257 -9.14 15.70 -17.38
C ALA A 257 -9.23 15.12 -18.80
N ILE A 258 -10.38 14.53 -19.14
CA ILE A 258 -10.65 13.92 -20.44
C ILE A 258 -11.82 14.61 -21.15
N ALA A 259 -11.87 14.42 -22.46
CA ALA A 259 -13.03 14.81 -23.25
C ALA A 259 -14.26 13.96 -22.88
N TYR A 260 -15.45 14.55 -22.97
CA TYR A 260 -16.71 13.90 -22.65
C TYR A 260 -17.78 14.24 -23.68
N ASP A 261 -18.76 13.35 -23.83
CA ASP A 261 -19.84 13.51 -24.80
C ASP A 261 -21.05 14.20 -24.17
N VAL A 262 -21.64 15.12 -24.94
CA VAL A 262 -22.90 15.80 -24.62
C VAL A 262 -23.90 15.55 -25.74
N ASP A 263 -25.10 15.09 -25.38
CA ASP A 263 -26.21 14.96 -26.31
C ASP A 263 -27.00 16.28 -26.40
N LEU A 264 -27.15 16.79 -27.61
CA LEU A 264 -27.91 17.98 -27.96
C LEU A 264 -29.04 17.61 -28.91
N ALA A 265 -30.24 18.12 -28.64
CA ALA A 265 -31.41 17.93 -29.49
C ALA A 265 -32.18 19.22 -29.63
N LEU A 266 -32.74 19.45 -30.81
CA LEU A 266 -33.82 20.41 -31.00
C LEU A 266 -35.15 19.68 -30.91
N SER A 267 -36.13 20.36 -30.33
CA SER A 267 -37.47 19.90 -30.09
C SER A 267 -38.44 21.06 -30.29
N GLU A 268 -39.56 20.78 -30.93
CA GLU A 268 -40.64 21.75 -31.04
C GLU A 268 -41.23 22.01 -29.66
N SER A 269 -41.65 23.26 -29.41
CA SER A 269 -42.38 23.62 -28.21
C SER A 269 -43.70 22.83 -28.10
N ASN A 270 -44.26 22.76 -26.90
CA ASN A 270 -45.59 22.17 -26.69
C ASN A 270 -46.52 23.15 -25.95
N PRO A 271 -47.51 23.78 -26.62
CA PRO A 271 -47.91 23.55 -28.02
C PRO A 271 -46.87 24.07 -29.03
N ALA A 272 -46.75 23.41 -30.18
CA ALA A 272 -45.81 23.79 -31.23
C ALA A 272 -46.16 25.20 -31.75
N SER A 273 -45.17 26.08 -31.72
CA SER A 273 -45.25 27.43 -32.29
C SER A 273 -44.24 27.61 -33.40
N ALA A 274 -43.00 27.10 -33.27
CA ALA A 274 -42.05 26.98 -34.38
C ALA A 274 -41.92 25.50 -34.83
N THR A 275 -41.78 25.29 -36.14
CA THR A 275 -41.74 24.00 -36.85
C THR A 275 -40.40 23.84 -37.58
N ALA A 276 -39.74 22.69 -37.36
CA ALA A 276 -38.46 22.41 -38.02
C ALA A 276 -38.59 22.34 -39.55
N GLY A 277 -37.69 23.03 -40.26
CA GLY A 277 -37.67 23.10 -41.72
C GLY A 277 -38.59 24.16 -42.34
N THR A 278 -39.49 24.75 -41.57
CA THR A 278 -40.22 25.96 -41.93
C THR A 278 -39.56 27.16 -41.25
N ASP A 279 -39.52 27.15 -39.92
CA ASP A 279 -39.19 28.35 -39.12
C ASP A 279 -37.73 28.36 -38.66
N TYR A 280 -37.11 27.19 -38.59
CA TYR A 280 -35.68 27.02 -38.30
C TYR A 280 -35.09 25.79 -38.98
N THR A 281 -33.78 25.78 -39.17
CA THR A 281 -33.08 24.62 -39.73
C THR A 281 -32.86 23.55 -38.67
N ASN A 282 -32.93 22.28 -39.05
CA ASN A 282 -32.64 21.16 -38.13
C ASN A 282 -31.13 20.93 -37.92
N ALA A 283 -30.30 21.93 -38.25
CA ALA A 283 -28.85 21.87 -38.16
C ALA A 283 -28.37 22.77 -37.01
N MET A 284 -27.44 22.26 -36.21
CA MET A 284 -26.73 23.03 -35.21
C MET A 284 -25.27 23.21 -35.62
N THR A 285 -24.71 24.37 -35.33
CA THR A 285 -23.25 24.56 -35.27
C THR A 285 -22.86 24.76 -33.80
N VAL A 286 -21.92 23.95 -33.31
CA VAL A 286 -21.46 24.03 -31.92
C VAL A 286 -20.02 24.50 -31.88
N THR A 287 -19.73 25.52 -31.09
CA THR A 287 -18.39 26.09 -30.94
C THR A 287 -17.95 26.06 -29.48
N VAL A 288 -16.72 25.67 -29.21
CA VAL A 288 -16.13 25.63 -27.86
C VAL A 288 -15.93 27.05 -27.33
N VAL A 289 -16.19 27.24 -26.03
CA VAL A 289 -15.89 28.47 -25.30
C VAL A 289 -14.92 28.18 -24.15
N GLY A 290 -13.79 28.89 -24.16
CA GLY A 290 -12.70 28.75 -23.20
C GLY A 290 -11.89 27.47 -23.38
N GLY A 291 -10.86 27.32 -22.55
CA GLY A 291 -9.95 26.19 -22.63
C GLY A 291 -8.94 26.30 -23.79
N THR A 292 -8.29 25.20 -24.10
CA THR A 292 -7.25 25.13 -25.15
C THR A 292 -7.80 25.15 -26.58
N ASN A 293 -9.08 24.79 -26.76
CA ASN A 293 -9.75 24.71 -28.06
C ASN A 293 -10.78 25.86 -28.26
N ASP A 294 -10.61 26.98 -27.56
CA ASP A 294 -11.54 28.12 -27.62
C ASP A 294 -11.76 28.60 -29.07
N GLY A 295 -13.02 28.67 -29.49
CA GLY A 295 -13.43 29.06 -30.84
C GLY A 295 -13.48 27.93 -31.87
N ASP A 296 -13.05 26.72 -31.53
CA ASP A 296 -13.15 25.57 -32.45
C ASP A 296 -14.59 25.12 -32.64
N THR A 297 -14.98 24.85 -33.89
CA THR A 297 -16.27 24.25 -34.22
C THR A 297 -16.21 22.74 -34.04
N LEU A 298 -17.13 22.19 -33.25
CA LEU A 298 -17.27 20.77 -33.00
C LEU A 298 -18.18 20.12 -34.05
N THR A 299 -17.85 18.87 -34.40
CA THR A 299 -18.66 18.08 -35.33
C THR A 299 -19.74 17.32 -34.57
N LEU A 300 -21.00 17.44 -35.00
CA LEU A 300 -22.10 16.62 -34.49
C LEU A 300 -22.09 15.23 -35.13
N ASN A 301 -22.03 14.19 -34.32
CA ASN A 301 -22.22 12.81 -34.77
C ASN A 301 -23.65 12.35 -34.43
N GLY A 302 -24.61 12.79 -35.24
CA GLY A 302 -26.03 12.73 -34.87
C GLY A 302 -26.39 13.89 -33.95
N SER A 303 -26.80 13.59 -32.73
CA SER A 303 -27.10 14.57 -31.68
C SER A 303 -25.93 14.80 -30.71
N THR A 304 -24.90 13.96 -30.77
CA THR A 304 -23.82 13.97 -29.79
C THR A 304 -22.66 14.84 -30.27
N VAL A 305 -22.07 15.58 -29.34
CA VAL A 305 -20.83 16.32 -29.53
C VAL A 305 -19.81 15.93 -28.46
N THR A 306 -18.55 15.73 -28.86
CA THR A 306 -17.45 15.49 -27.92
C THR A 306 -16.85 16.81 -27.50
N VAL A 307 -17.03 17.17 -26.23
CA VAL A 307 -16.47 18.38 -25.61
C VAL A 307 -15.04 18.09 -25.18
N PRO A 308 -14.04 18.89 -25.58
CA PRO A 308 -12.66 18.68 -25.15
C PRO A 308 -12.52 18.88 -23.63
N ALA A 309 -11.49 18.27 -23.05
CA ALA A 309 -11.05 18.59 -21.68
C ALA A 309 -10.85 20.12 -21.55
N ASP A 310 -10.99 20.66 -20.34
CA ASP A 310 -10.81 22.09 -20.01
C ASP A 310 -11.80 23.13 -20.58
N ALA A 311 -12.77 22.74 -21.43
CA ALA A 311 -13.77 23.66 -21.96
C ALA A 311 -14.69 24.24 -20.85
N THR A 312 -14.97 25.54 -20.93
CA THR A 312 -15.79 26.26 -19.93
C THR A 312 -17.23 26.53 -20.38
N GLY A 313 -17.50 26.36 -21.67
CA GLY A 313 -18.82 26.58 -22.26
C GLY A 313 -18.89 26.10 -23.70
N LEU A 314 -20.10 26.18 -24.27
CA LEU A 314 -20.36 25.98 -25.68
C LEU A 314 -21.26 27.10 -26.20
N THR A 315 -21.09 27.46 -27.47
CA THR A 315 -22.02 28.28 -28.22
C THR A 315 -22.75 27.37 -29.21
N ILE A 316 -24.08 27.33 -29.17
CA ILE A 316 -24.92 26.50 -30.04
C ILE A 316 -25.71 27.43 -30.96
N ALA A 317 -25.45 27.38 -32.25
CA ALA A 317 -26.06 28.23 -33.26
C ALA A 317 -27.05 27.43 -34.12
N VAL A 318 -28.25 27.98 -34.30
CA VAL A 318 -29.32 27.45 -35.14
C VAL A 318 -29.83 28.57 -36.04
N ASP A 319 -29.83 28.35 -37.36
CA ASP A 319 -30.36 29.33 -38.29
C ASP A 319 -31.89 29.33 -38.29
N THR A 320 -32.49 30.51 -38.13
CA THR A 320 -33.93 30.75 -38.30
C THR A 320 -34.23 31.19 -39.73
N THR A 321 -35.44 30.90 -40.20
CA THR A 321 -35.90 31.27 -41.54
C THR A 321 -36.64 32.61 -41.46
N ASP A 322 -36.37 33.51 -42.40
CA ASP A 322 -37.17 34.73 -42.62
C ASP A 322 -38.32 34.40 -43.57
N ASP A 323 -39.54 34.81 -43.25
CA ASP A 323 -40.63 34.76 -44.20
C ASP A 323 -41.52 36.03 -44.21
N ALA A 324 -42.60 36.01 -45.01
CA ALA A 324 -43.46 37.18 -45.23
C ALA A 324 -44.78 37.13 -44.43
N VAL A 325 -44.97 36.10 -43.62
CA VAL A 325 -46.17 35.81 -42.85
C VAL A 325 -45.93 36.25 -41.41
N TYR A 326 -46.86 37.03 -40.85
CA TYR A 326 -46.79 37.37 -39.44
C TYR A 326 -47.47 36.28 -38.61
N GLU A 327 -46.68 35.54 -37.83
CA GLU A 327 -47.13 34.38 -37.05
C GLU A 327 -47.07 34.63 -35.52
N GLY A 328 -46.40 35.72 -35.10
CA GLY A 328 -46.21 36.09 -33.69
C GLY A 328 -44.86 35.62 -33.16
N ASP A 329 -44.64 35.71 -31.85
CA ASP A 329 -43.43 35.16 -31.23
C ASP A 329 -43.56 33.63 -31.14
N GLU A 330 -42.59 32.92 -31.72
CA GLU A 330 -42.55 31.46 -31.75
C GLU A 330 -41.38 30.92 -30.94
N THR A 331 -41.47 29.65 -30.52
CA THR A 331 -40.47 29.02 -29.65
C THR A 331 -40.17 27.58 -30.05
N PHE A 332 -38.92 27.17 -29.87
CA PHE A 332 -38.43 25.79 -29.88
C PHE A 332 -37.38 25.61 -28.76
N SER A 333 -37.05 24.37 -28.41
CA SER A 333 -36.10 24.03 -27.32
C SER A 333 -35.05 23.04 -27.73
#